data_AF-A0A960MJW6-F1
#
_entry.id   AF-A0A960MJW6-F1
#
_cell.length_a   1.000
_cell.length_b   1.000
_cell.length_c   1.000
_cell.angle_alpha   90.00
_cell.angle_beta   90.00
_cell.angle_gamma   90.00
#
_symmetry.space_group_name_H-M   'P 1'
#
loop_
_entity.id
_entity.type
_entity.pdbx_description
1 polymer ?
#
loop_
_entity_poly.entity_id
_entity_poly.type
_entity_poly.pdbx_seq_one_letter_code
_entity_poly.pdbx_strand_id
1 'polypeptide(L)'
;MKRLVLIVLFALQIPLGLLAEEGCEEYEKLVYEIVDSFAETVKEEFDLELIKWGGVFRDYLRKGVGFHAFRRATLDEARALELAVIERLTATIQAHQEIQPYLKEYDIDPKKIFVDISFVQSKEFKSEYDDGTVCHVCKFRYPYERLVFKSKDPFGDKYGRDSTQEIEEPLEEARAINCCSLIDHLAIHKAQEYEDELYRLFALFEKEMKRKHSIELKAIGWILPGKEDFDVGEIRGRL
;
A
#
# COMPACT_ATOMS: atom_id res chain seq x y z
N MET A 1 50.28 62.74 -1.78
CA MET A 1 48.98 62.30 -1.22
C MET A 1 48.12 61.71 -2.34
N LYS A 2 48.05 60.39 -2.45
CA LYS A 2 47.12 59.71 -3.39
C LYS A 2 46.24 58.77 -2.56
N ARG A 3 44.93 58.93 -2.74
CA ARG A 3 43.86 58.27 -2.00
C ARG A 3 43.85 56.77 -2.29
N LEU A 4 43.72 55.99 -1.23
CA LEU A 4 43.57 54.54 -1.22
C LEU A 4 42.23 54.27 -0.53
N VAL A 5 41.17 54.04 -1.30
CA VAL A 5 39.91 53.46 -0.80
C VAL A 5 39.33 52.63 -1.95
N LEU A 6 39.82 51.40 -2.09
CA LEU A 6 39.17 50.35 -2.86
C LEU A 6 38.39 49.52 -1.82
N ILE A 7 37.10 49.80 -1.66
CA ILE A 7 36.23 49.03 -0.77
C ILE A 7 36.03 47.66 -1.43
N VAL A 8 36.53 46.66 -0.73
CA VAL A 8 36.44 45.24 -1.02
C VAL A 8 34.96 44.82 -0.93
N LEU A 9 34.28 44.80 -2.08
CA LEU A 9 33.00 44.10 -2.30
C LEU A 9 33.31 42.61 -2.43
N PHE A 10 33.58 41.95 -1.30
CA PHE A 10 33.85 40.50 -1.24
C PHE A 10 33.12 39.87 -0.04
N ALA A 11 31.88 40.28 0.19
CA ALA A 11 30.96 39.61 1.09
C ALA A 11 29.63 39.43 0.34
N LEU A 12 29.11 38.20 0.34
CA LEU A 12 27.94 37.71 -0.39
C LEU A 12 28.19 37.23 -1.85
N GLN A 13 29.20 36.39 -2.02
CA GLN A 13 29.02 35.21 -2.88
C GLN A 13 29.11 33.98 -1.98
N ILE A 14 28.05 33.75 -1.19
CA ILE A 14 27.84 32.40 -0.65
C ILE A 14 27.66 31.52 -1.90
N PRO A 15 28.53 30.53 -2.14
CA PRO A 15 28.38 29.67 -3.30
C PRO A 15 27.01 29.00 -3.20
N LEU A 16 26.16 29.22 -4.21
CA LEU A 16 24.82 28.64 -4.32
C LEU A 16 24.79 27.12 -4.05
N GLY A 17 25.92 26.43 -4.25
CA GLY A 17 26.09 25.01 -3.95
C GLY A 17 26.00 24.64 -2.47
N LEU A 18 26.44 25.51 -1.54
CA LEU A 18 26.38 25.22 -0.11
C LEU A 18 24.93 25.29 0.42
N LEU A 19 24.16 26.30 -0.03
CA LEU A 19 22.74 26.45 0.32
C LEU A 19 21.87 25.33 -0.27
N ALA A 20 22.25 24.80 -1.43
CA ALA A 20 21.55 23.69 -2.08
C ALA A 20 21.82 22.33 -1.41
N GLU A 21 23.01 22.14 -0.83
CA GLU A 21 23.34 20.93 -0.05
C GLU A 21 22.65 20.95 1.32
N GLU A 22 22.69 22.08 2.05
CA GLU A 22 22.00 22.24 3.34
C GLU A 22 20.47 22.10 3.22
N GLY A 23 19.86 22.69 2.19
CA GLY A 23 18.41 22.57 1.96
C GLY A 23 17.94 21.16 1.62
N CYS A 24 18.81 20.32 1.06
CA CYS A 24 18.50 18.92 0.73
C CYS A 24 18.48 18.03 1.99
N GLU A 25 19.40 18.28 2.93
CA GLU A 25 19.48 17.54 4.19
C GLU A 25 18.34 17.90 5.14
N GLU A 26 17.97 19.19 5.22
CA GLU A 26 16.83 19.65 6.01
C GLU A 26 15.49 19.11 5.49
N TYR A 27 15.27 19.17 4.17
CA TYR A 27 14.10 18.56 3.53
C TYR A 27 13.98 17.07 3.84
N GLU A 28 15.08 16.33 3.74
CA GLU A 28 15.10 14.90 3.99
C GLU A 28 14.73 14.59 5.44
N LYS A 29 15.33 15.30 6.40
CA LYS A 29 15.02 15.14 7.81
C LYS A 29 13.53 15.37 8.09
N LEU A 30 12.95 16.42 7.51
CA LEU A 30 11.52 16.72 7.63
C LEU A 30 10.64 15.62 7.02
N VAL A 31 11.04 15.06 5.87
CA VAL A 31 10.34 13.93 5.28
C VAL A 31 10.38 12.74 6.24
N TYR A 32 11.53 12.36 6.78
CA TYR A 32 11.59 11.26 7.76
C TYR A 32 10.70 11.50 8.99
N GLU A 33 10.71 12.70 9.55
CA GLU A 33 9.89 13.04 10.72
C GLU A 33 8.38 12.90 10.43
N ILE A 34 7.92 13.44 9.30
CA ILE A 34 6.53 13.32 8.86
C ILE A 34 6.12 11.85 8.73
N VAL A 35 7.03 11.05 8.22
CA VAL A 35 6.80 9.68 7.80
C VAL A 35 6.79 8.73 8.97
N ASP A 36 7.75 8.89 9.88
CA ASP A 36 7.80 8.10 11.11
C ASP A 36 6.58 8.41 11.97
N SER A 37 6.21 9.69 12.07
CA SER A 37 4.98 10.10 12.77
C SER A 37 3.72 9.51 12.11
N PHE A 38 3.65 9.54 10.78
CA PHE A 38 2.57 8.93 10.03
C PHE A 38 2.52 7.41 10.22
N ALA A 39 3.67 6.74 10.15
CA ALA A 39 3.79 5.29 10.27
C ALA A 39 3.32 4.80 11.65
N GLU A 40 3.72 5.48 12.74
CA GLU A 40 3.21 5.16 14.07
C GLU A 40 1.70 5.41 14.18
N THR A 41 1.19 6.49 13.57
CA THR A 41 -0.26 6.77 13.55
C THR A 41 -1.05 5.65 12.85
N VAL A 42 -0.65 5.23 11.64
CA VAL A 42 -1.38 4.19 10.90
C VAL A 42 -1.16 2.79 11.47
N LYS A 43 -0.06 2.55 12.17
CA LYS A 43 0.15 1.34 12.96
C LYS A 43 -0.84 1.26 14.12
N GLU A 44 -1.05 2.35 14.85
CA GLU A 44 -2.02 2.40 15.95
C GLU A 44 -3.47 2.35 15.44
N GLU A 45 -3.80 3.13 14.41
CA GLU A 45 -5.17 3.24 13.90
C GLU A 45 -5.61 2.04 13.05
N PHE A 46 -4.68 1.48 12.26
CA PHE A 46 -5.01 0.51 11.21
C PHE A 46 -4.18 -0.79 11.27
N ASP A 47 -3.31 -0.97 12.27
CA ASP A 47 -2.41 -2.13 12.39
C ASP A 47 -1.61 -2.37 11.09
N LEU A 48 -0.99 -1.30 10.57
CA LEU A 48 -0.12 -1.34 9.40
C LEU A 48 1.35 -1.23 9.82
N GLU A 49 2.21 -2.09 9.26
CA GLU A 49 3.66 -2.01 9.43
C GLU A 49 4.34 -1.46 8.19
N LEU A 50 5.18 -0.45 8.36
CA LEU A 50 5.96 0.12 7.27
C LEU A 50 6.96 -0.91 6.70
N ILE A 51 6.91 -1.15 5.38
CA ILE A 51 7.77 -2.16 4.70
C ILE A 51 9.16 -1.60 4.45
N LYS A 52 9.20 -0.45 3.78
CA LYS A 52 10.41 0.23 3.32
C LYS A 52 10.02 1.60 2.79
N TRP A 53 10.99 2.51 2.90
CA TRP A 53 11.08 3.72 2.09
C TRP A 53 12.20 3.51 1.07
N GLY A 54 11.91 3.58 -0.22
CA GLY A 54 12.88 3.26 -1.26
C GLY A 54 13.19 4.45 -2.16
N GLY A 55 14.37 5.07 -2.09
CA GLY A 55 14.84 5.97 -3.15
C GLY A 55 16.01 6.90 -2.82
N VAL A 56 16.61 7.46 -3.88
CA VAL A 56 17.64 8.50 -3.80
C VAL A 56 16.99 9.81 -3.33
N PHE A 57 17.66 10.46 -2.38
CA PHE A 57 17.40 11.71 -1.65
C PHE A 57 16.35 12.74 -2.14
N ARG A 58 16.11 12.87 -3.46
CA ARG A 58 15.18 13.88 -4.02
C ARG A 58 13.79 13.36 -4.37
N ASP A 59 13.58 12.05 -4.44
CA ASP A 59 12.32 11.45 -4.91
C ASP A 59 11.49 10.79 -3.79
N TYR A 60 11.76 11.08 -2.51
CA TYR A 60 11.14 10.36 -1.40
C TYR A 60 9.61 10.38 -1.41
N LEU A 61 8.98 11.56 -1.46
CA LEU A 61 7.52 11.66 -1.60
C LEU A 61 7.03 11.22 -3.01
N ARG A 62 7.91 11.16 -4.01
CA ARG A 62 7.55 10.72 -5.37
C ARG A 62 7.44 9.21 -5.49
N LYS A 63 8.15 8.45 -4.65
CA LYS A 63 8.16 6.98 -4.70
C LYS A 63 7.12 6.34 -3.78
N GLY A 64 6.58 7.10 -2.84
CA GLY A 64 5.47 6.68 -2.01
C GLY A 64 5.85 5.86 -0.78
N VAL A 65 4.82 5.33 -0.14
CA VAL A 65 4.87 4.60 1.13
C VAL A 65 4.24 3.24 0.99
N GLY A 66 4.96 2.20 1.43
CA GLY A 66 4.48 0.82 1.39
C GLY A 66 4.28 0.24 2.78
N PHE A 67 3.16 -0.46 2.98
CA PHE A 67 2.77 -1.07 4.26
C PHE A 67 2.43 -2.56 4.13
N HIS A 68 2.74 -3.34 5.16
CA HIS A 68 2.17 -4.66 5.37
C HIS A 68 0.95 -4.55 6.28
N ALA A 69 -0.13 -5.22 5.88
CA ALA A 69 -1.22 -5.61 6.75
C ALA A 69 -1.12 -7.12 7.01
N PHE A 70 -1.00 -7.55 8.26
CA PHE A 70 -0.87 -8.97 8.63
C PHE A 70 -2.22 -9.65 8.81
N ARG A 71 -3.07 -9.51 7.79
CA ARG A 71 -4.45 -9.99 7.76
C ARG A 71 -4.92 -10.14 6.32
N ARG A 72 -6.00 -10.90 6.13
CA ARG A 72 -6.77 -10.88 4.87
C ARG A 72 -7.50 -9.55 4.73
N ALA A 73 -7.92 -9.27 3.51
CA ALA A 73 -8.91 -8.25 3.24
C ALA A 73 -9.81 -8.67 2.09
N THR A 74 -11.09 -8.36 2.22
CA THR A 74 -12.01 -8.26 1.10
C THR A 74 -11.64 -7.06 0.23
N LEU A 75 -12.20 -7.01 -0.98
CA LEU A 75 -12.04 -5.85 -1.87
C LEU A 75 -12.52 -4.55 -1.18
N ASP A 76 -13.63 -4.63 -0.43
CA ASP A 76 -14.20 -3.48 0.27
C ASP A 76 -13.34 -2.99 1.43
N GLU A 77 -12.83 -3.92 2.24
CA GLU A 77 -11.89 -3.58 3.32
C GLU A 77 -10.59 -2.98 2.78
N ALA A 78 -10.02 -3.57 1.71
CA ALA A 78 -8.80 -3.07 1.09
C ALA A 78 -8.99 -1.66 0.52
N ARG A 79 -10.14 -1.41 -0.13
CA ARG A 79 -10.49 -0.08 -0.66
C ARG A 79 -10.62 0.95 0.46
N ALA A 80 -11.37 0.62 1.49
CA ALA A 80 -11.62 1.52 2.61
C ALA A 80 -10.31 1.87 3.34
N LEU A 81 -9.46 0.88 3.54
CA LEU A 81 -8.16 1.04 4.18
C LEU A 81 -7.21 1.91 3.35
N GLU A 82 -7.04 1.61 2.06
CA GLU A 82 -6.18 2.40 1.16
C GLU A 82 -6.61 3.87 1.09
N LEU A 83 -7.92 4.13 0.95
CA LEU A 83 -8.46 5.50 0.93
C LEU A 83 -8.19 6.23 2.26
N ALA A 84 -8.41 5.58 3.40
CA ALA A 84 -8.16 6.17 4.71
C ALA A 84 -6.67 6.50 4.93
N VAL A 85 -5.77 5.62 4.48
CA VAL A 85 -4.31 5.82 4.57
C VAL A 85 -3.86 6.98 3.67
N ILE A 86 -4.38 7.08 2.44
CA ILE A 86 -4.10 8.21 1.53
C ILE A 86 -4.56 9.54 2.14
N GLU A 87 -5.78 9.58 2.69
CA GLU A 87 -6.32 10.78 3.32
C GLU A 87 -5.50 11.19 4.55
N ARG A 88 -5.11 10.20 5.38
CA ARG A 88 -4.29 10.45 6.56
C ARG A 88 -2.91 10.98 6.19
N LEU A 89 -2.22 10.39 5.21
CA LEU A 89 -0.91 10.86 4.76
C LEU A 89 -0.99 12.30 4.24
N THR A 90 -2.00 12.57 3.41
CA THR A 90 -2.25 13.90 2.86
C THR A 90 -2.43 14.93 3.98
N ALA A 91 -3.24 14.61 4.99
CA ALA A 91 -3.47 15.48 6.13
C ALA A 91 -2.19 15.70 6.97
N THR A 92 -1.42 14.65 7.24
CA THR A 92 -0.15 14.75 8.01
C THR A 92 0.84 15.68 7.31
N ILE A 93 1.02 15.54 5.99
CA ILE A 93 1.92 16.40 5.21
C ILE A 93 1.44 17.85 5.20
N GLN A 94 0.14 18.07 5.04
CA GLN A 94 -0.44 19.42 5.02
C GLN A 94 -0.36 20.13 6.38
N ALA A 95 -0.40 19.37 7.48
CA ALA A 95 -0.27 19.92 8.83
C ALA A 95 1.18 20.35 9.15
N HIS A 96 2.18 19.79 8.47
CA HIS A 96 3.59 20.12 8.70
C HIS A 96 3.95 21.45 8.01
N GLN A 97 4.09 22.54 8.78
CA GLN A 97 4.36 23.87 8.20
C GLN A 97 5.74 23.96 7.53
N GLU A 98 6.73 23.27 8.10
CA GLU A 98 8.13 23.34 7.66
C GLU A 98 8.37 22.67 6.30
N ILE A 99 7.51 21.73 5.87
CA ILE A 99 7.66 21.06 4.57
C ILE A 99 7.08 21.90 3.41
N GLN A 100 6.19 22.86 3.69
CA GLN A 100 5.43 23.60 2.67
C GLN A 100 6.31 24.34 1.64
N PRO A 101 7.43 24.99 2.01
CA PRO A 101 8.33 25.60 1.05
C PRO A 101 8.89 24.59 0.05
N TYR A 102 9.25 23.40 0.52
CA TYR A 102 9.82 22.33 -0.32
C TYR A 102 8.77 21.69 -1.24
N LEU A 103 7.53 21.53 -0.77
CA LEU A 103 6.44 21.05 -1.62
C LEU A 103 6.25 21.97 -2.84
N LYS A 104 6.33 23.29 -2.63
CA LYS A 104 6.25 24.29 -3.70
C LYS A 104 7.50 24.30 -4.58
N GLU A 105 8.69 24.21 -4.00
CA GLU A 105 9.96 24.21 -4.73
C GLU A 105 10.08 23.00 -5.67
N TYR A 106 9.69 21.82 -5.19
CA TYR A 106 9.82 20.55 -5.91
C TYR A 106 8.58 20.14 -6.72
N ASP A 107 7.55 20.99 -6.75
CA ASP A 107 6.25 20.72 -7.39
C ASP A 107 5.63 19.38 -6.93
N ILE A 108 5.65 19.17 -5.61
CA ILE A 108 5.09 17.98 -4.96
C ILE A 108 3.68 18.31 -4.49
N ASP A 109 2.72 17.54 -4.98
CA ASP A 109 1.34 17.60 -4.55
C ASP A 109 1.07 16.40 -3.63
N PRO A 110 0.80 16.62 -2.33
CA PRO A 110 0.60 15.55 -1.37
C PRO A 110 -0.49 14.54 -1.77
N LYS A 111 -1.49 14.98 -2.53
CA LYS A 111 -2.58 14.10 -3.00
C LYS A 111 -2.11 13.08 -4.01
N LYS A 112 -0.96 13.28 -4.64
CA LYS A 112 -0.39 12.41 -5.68
C LYS A 112 0.69 11.48 -5.15
N ILE A 113 0.96 11.49 -3.84
CA ILE A 113 1.90 10.57 -3.22
C ILE A 113 1.33 9.16 -3.30
N PHE A 114 2.19 8.21 -3.67
CA PHE A 114 1.83 6.82 -3.83
C PHE A 114 1.72 6.15 -2.45
N VAL A 115 0.68 5.35 -2.26
CA VAL A 115 0.50 4.46 -1.13
C VAL A 115 0.32 3.06 -1.70
N ASP A 116 0.93 2.08 -1.06
CA ASP A 116 0.65 0.68 -1.31
C ASP A 116 0.51 -0.10 0.00
N ILE A 117 -0.37 -1.09 -0.03
CA ILE A 117 -0.62 -1.99 1.09
C ILE A 117 -0.59 -3.43 0.57
N SER A 118 0.30 -4.21 1.15
CA SER A 118 0.42 -5.65 0.90
C SER A 118 -0.21 -6.43 2.05
N PHE A 119 -1.12 -7.34 1.73
CA PHE A 119 -1.80 -8.22 2.68
C PHE A 119 -1.04 -9.56 2.77
N VAL A 120 -0.44 -9.81 3.92
CA VAL A 120 0.51 -10.90 4.13
C VAL A 120 0.13 -11.77 5.31
N GLN A 121 0.45 -13.06 5.23
CA GLN A 121 0.06 -14.08 6.20
C GLN A 121 0.73 -13.92 7.56
N SER A 122 2.02 -13.56 7.57
CA SER A 122 2.78 -13.47 8.82
C SER A 122 3.98 -12.54 8.72
N LYS A 123 4.39 -12.02 9.88
CA LYS A 123 5.58 -11.17 10.04
C LYS A 123 6.88 -11.90 9.68
N GLU A 124 6.91 -13.20 9.91
CA GLU A 124 8.09 -14.05 9.74
C GLU A 124 8.38 -14.37 8.28
N PHE A 125 7.35 -14.76 7.53
CA PHE A 125 7.52 -15.25 6.15
C PHE A 125 7.14 -14.21 5.10
N LYS A 126 6.34 -13.18 5.47
CA LYS A 126 5.85 -12.11 4.57
C LYS A 126 5.28 -12.66 3.25
N SER A 127 4.73 -13.87 3.29
CA SER A 127 4.05 -14.49 2.15
C SER A 127 2.67 -13.88 2.01
N GLU A 128 2.34 -13.46 0.80
CA GLU A 128 0.98 -13.10 0.43
C GLU A 128 0.07 -14.33 0.48
N TYR A 129 -1.24 -14.10 0.63
CA TYR A 129 -2.24 -15.13 0.49
C TYR A 129 -2.33 -15.63 -0.96
N ASP A 130 -2.39 -16.94 -1.13
CA ASP A 130 -2.53 -17.64 -2.41
C ASP A 130 -3.91 -18.30 -2.55
N ASP A 131 -4.89 -17.80 -1.79
CA ASP A 131 -6.28 -18.28 -1.75
C ASP A 131 -7.22 -17.38 -2.57
N GLY A 132 -6.68 -16.48 -3.40
CA GLY A 132 -7.43 -15.54 -4.24
C GLY A 132 -8.05 -14.37 -3.50
N THR A 133 -7.76 -14.19 -2.21
CA THR A 133 -7.98 -12.91 -1.51
C THR A 133 -7.10 -11.79 -2.06
N VAL A 134 -7.46 -10.53 -1.75
CA VAL A 134 -6.63 -9.37 -2.11
C VAL A 134 -5.27 -9.53 -1.43
N CYS A 135 -4.20 -9.61 -2.23
CA CYS A 135 -2.83 -9.66 -1.73
C CYS A 135 -2.16 -8.28 -1.75
N HIS A 136 -2.66 -7.35 -2.56
CA HIS A 136 -2.06 -6.02 -2.68
C HIS A 136 -3.08 -5.00 -3.20
N VAL A 137 -3.03 -3.78 -2.67
CA VAL A 137 -3.74 -2.60 -3.19
C VAL A 137 -2.78 -1.43 -3.31
N CYS A 138 -2.92 -0.62 -4.36
CA CYS A 138 -2.22 0.66 -4.45
C CYS A 138 -2.98 1.69 -5.28
N LYS A 139 -2.68 2.97 -5.05
CA LYS A 139 -3.09 4.06 -5.91
C LYS A 139 -2.18 4.17 -7.15
N PHE A 140 -2.68 3.83 -8.33
CA PHE A 140 -1.96 4.02 -9.60
C PHE A 140 -2.40 5.31 -10.32
N ARG A 141 -1.48 5.95 -11.04
CA ARG A 141 -1.68 7.31 -11.59
C ARG A 141 -1.71 7.43 -13.12
N TYR A 142 -1.54 6.36 -13.89
CA TYR A 142 -1.49 6.49 -15.36
C TYR A 142 -2.49 5.57 -16.07
N PRO A 143 -3.26 6.04 -17.07
CA PRO A 143 -3.48 7.43 -17.50
C PRO A 143 -4.43 8.25 -16.60
N TYR A 144 -5.10 7.62 -15.62
CA TYR A 144 -6.03 8.26 -14.69
C TYR A 144 -5.82 7.70 -13.27
N GLU A 145 -6.17 8.48 -12.25
CA GLU A 145 -6.11 8.03 -10.85
C GLU A 145 -7.09 6.87 -10.61
N ARG A 146 -6.53 5.74 -10.17
CA ARG A 146 -7.27 4.50 -9.92
C ARG A 146 -6.69 3.79 -8.71
N LEU A 147 -7.51 2.99 -8.04
CA LEU A 147 -7.02 1.94 -7.16
C LEU A 147 -6.83 0.67 -8.00
N VAL A 148 -5.71 -0.01 -7.76
CA VAL A 148 -5.36 -1.28 -8.40
C VAL A 148 -5.28 -2.33 -7.30
N PHE A 149 -6.14 -3.33 -7.40
CA PHE A 149 -6.20 -4.47 -6.50
C PHE A 149 -5.63 -5.69 -7.20
N LYS A 150 -4.81 -6.45 -6.48
CA LYS A 150 -4.22 -7.69 -6.97
C LYS A 150 -4.59 -8.84 -6.06
N SER A 151 -4.81 -10.01 -6.67
CA SER A 151 -4.92 -11.28 -5.97
C SER A 151 -4.16 -12.36 -6.73
N LYS A 152 -3.73 -13.40 -6.01
CA LYS A 152 -3.11 -14.58 -6.62
C LYS A 152 -4.19 -15.56 -7.02
N ASP A 153 -4.18 -16.02 -8.26
CA ASP A 153 -5.02 -17.13 -8.68
C ASP A 153 -4.56 -18.41 -7.94
N PRO A 154 -5.38 -18.97 -7.04
CA PRO A 154 -5.06 -20.20 -6.31
C PRO A 154 -4.87 -21.41 -7.25
N PHE A 155 -5.39 -21.31 -8.48
CA PHE A 155 -5.38 -22.39 -9.47
C PHE A 155 -4.43 -22.12 -10.65
N GLY A 156 -3.74 -20.98 -10.62
CA GLY A 156 -2.80 -20.58 -11.65
C GLY A 156 -1.67 -21.58 -11.80
N ASP A 157 -1.33 -21.90 -13.04
CA ASP A 157 -0.47 -23.04 -13.32
C ASP A 157 0.98 -22.80 -12.85
N LYS A 158 1.56 -23.78 -12.14
CA LYS A 158 2.95 -23.81 -11.63
C LYS A 158 4.04 -23.67 -12.71
N TYR A 159 3.66 -23.50 -13.98
CA TYR A 159 4.55 -23.41 -15.15
C TYR A 159 4.98 -21.98 -15.50
N GLY A 160 4.94 -21.05 -14.54
CA GLY A 160 5.69 -19.79 -14.64
C GLY A 160 4.98 -18.64 -15.33
N ARG A 161 3.64 -18.66 -15.42
CA ARG A 161 2.88 -17.42 -15.64
C ARG A 161 2.37 -16.93 -14.30
N ASP A 162 2.84 -15.75 -13.91
CA ASP A 162 2.34 -14.99 -12.79
C ASP A 162 0.83 -14.82 -12.97
N SER A 163 0.06 -15.57 -12.20
CA SER A 163 -1.39 -15.68 -12.33
C SER A 163 -2.05 -14.68 -11.39
N THR A 164 -1.50 -13.47 -11.38
CA THR A 164 -2.07 -12.36 -10.63
C THR A 164 -3.28 -11.84 -11.38
N GLN A 165 -4.43 -11.82 -10.71
CA GLN A 165 -5.62 -11.13 -11.18
C GLN A 165 -5.56 -9.68 -10.76
N GLU A 166 -6.04 -8.78 -11.61
CA GLU A 166 -6.03 -7.34 -11.36
C GLU A 166 -7.43 -6.76 -11.54
N ILE A 167 -7.89 -6.01 -10.53
CA ILE A 167 -9.12 -5.22 -10.58
C ILE A 167 -8.71 -3.76 -10.47
N GLU A 168 -9.26 -2.92 -11.34
CA GLU A 168 -9.02 -1.48 -11.32
C GLU A 168 -10.32 -0.74 -11.07
N GLU A 169 -10.23 0.29 -10.24
CA GLU A 169 -11.36 1.19 -9.95
C GLU A 169 -10.92 2.64 -10.08
N PRO A 170 -11.64 3.47 -10.87
CA PRO A 170 -11.44 4.91 -10.85
C PRO A 170 -11.52 5.44 -9.41
N LEU A 171 -10.61 6.35 -9.03
CA LEU A 171 -10.52 6.79 -7.63
C LEU A 171 -11.83 7.42 -7.11
N GLU A 172 -12.55 8.16 -7.95
CA GLU A 172 -13.85 8.74 -7.61
C GLU A 172 -14.95 7.68 -7.41
N GLU A 173 -14.92 6.60 -8.19
CA GLU A 173 -15.85 5.49 -8.03
C GLU A 173 -15.55 4.71 -6.75
N ALA A 174 -14.26 4.44 -6.47
CA ALA A 174 -13.83 3.84 -5.22
C ALA A 174 -14.30 4.65 -4.00
N ARG A 175 -14.19 5.99 -4.05
CA ARG A 175 -14.72 6.87 -3.01
C ARG A 175 -16.24 6.75 -2.86
N ALA A 176 -16.97 6.76 -3.97
CA ALA A 176 -18.42 6.63 -3.96
C ALA A 176 -18.88 5.29 -3.36
N ILE A 177 -18.23 4.19 -3.75
CA ILE A 177 -18.49 2.85 -3.18
C ILE A 177 -18.18 2.86 -1.67
N ASN A 178 -17.04 3.39 -1.27
CA ASN A 178 -16.63 3.43 0.13
C ASN A 178 -17.59 4.24 1.01
N CYS A 179 -18.18 5.32 0.49
CA CYS A 179 -19.21 6.09 1.21
C CYS A 179 -20.51 5.31 1.45
N CYS A 180 -20.76 4.25 0.69
CA CYS A 180 -21.94 3.39 0.84
C CYS A 180 -21.68 2.11 1.64
N SER A 181 -20.42 1.74 1.86
CA SER A 181 -20.04 0.55 2.66
C SER A 181 -19.86 0.89 4.14
N LEU A 182 -20.50 0.12 5.02
CA LEU A 182 -20.29 0.19 6.47
C LEU A 182 -19.09 -0.69 6.86
N ILE A 183 -17.89 -0.10 6.91
CA ILE A 183 -16.69 -0.73 7.44
C ILE A 183 -16.36 -0.09 8.79
N ASP A 184 -16.74 -0.76 9.88
CA ASP A 184 -16.65 -0.18 11.24
C ASP A 184 -15.21 -0.16 11.81
N HIS A 185 -14.36 -1.11 11.39
CA HIS A 185 -13.00 -1.29 11.95
C HIS A 185 -11.97 -1.67 10.88
N LEU A 186 -11.24 -0.69 10.33
CA LEU A 186 -10.25 -0.89 9.26
C LEU A 186 -9.01 -1.72 9.67
N ALA A 187 -8.75 -1.84 10.98
CA ALA A 187 -7.65 -2.65 11.50
C ALA A 187 -7.96 -4.15 11.55
N ILE A 188 -9.24 -4.55 11.42
CA ILE A 188 -9.68 -5.93 11.65
C ILE A 188 -10.40 -6.43 10.41
N HIS A 189 -9.96 -7.56 9.90
CA HIS A 189 -10.73 -8.28 8.89
C HIS A 189 -11.96 -8.92 9.54
N LYS A 190 -13.14 -8.61 9.02
CA LYS A 190 -14.39 -9.23 9.46
C LYS A 190 -14.67 -10.43 8.56
N ALA A 191 -14.16 -11.59 8.98
CA ALA A 191 -14.43 -12.86 8.31
C ALA A 191 -15.94 -13.03 8.12
N GLN A 192 -16.34 -13.38 6.90
CA GLN A 192 -17.75 -13.66 6.64
C GLN A 192 -18.16 -14.98 7.30
N GLU A 193 -19.44 -15.14 7.68
CA GLU A 193 -19.92 -16.32 8.42
C GLU A 193 -19.59 -17.64 7.73
N TYR A 194 -19.53 -17.65 6.40
CA TYR A 194 -19.19 -18.83 5.61
C TYR A 194 -17.69 -19.11 5.52
N GLU A 195 -16.79 -18.15 5.79
CA GLU A 195 -15.34 -18.35 5.59
C GLU A 195 -14.81 -19.43 6.54
N ASP A 196 -15.14 -19.33 7.83
CA ASP A 196 -14.77 -20.33 8.83
C ASP A 196 -15.37 -21.71 8.51
N GLU A 197 -16.60 -21.74 8.01
CA GLU A 197 -17.27 -22.99 7.62
C GLU A 197 -16.61 -23.62 6.40
N LEU A 198 -16.26 -22.83 5.38
CA LEU A 198 -15.52 -23.29 4.20
C LEU A 198 -14.14 -23.82 4.58
N TYR A 199 -13.37 -23.09 5.39
CA TYR A 199 -12.06 -23.56 5.86
C TYR A 199 -12.18 -24.87 6.63
N ARG A 200 -13.17 -24.98 7.52
CA ARG A 200 -13.44 -26.21 8.25
C ARG A 200 -13.80 -27.36 7.31
N LEU A 201 -14.67 -27.12 6.32
CA LEU A 201 -15.07 -28.11 5.34
C LEU A 201 -13.87 -28.60 4.52
N PHE A 202 -13.02 -27.69 4.05
CA PHE A 202 -11.83 -28.04 3.28
C PHE A 202 -10.79 -28.79 4.11
N ALA A 203 -10.57 -28.40 5.36
CA ALA A 203 -9.68 -29.12 6.26
C ALA A 203 -10.17 -30.56 6.54
N LEU A 204 -11.49 -30.75 6.68
CA LEU A 204 -12.08 -32.09 6.80
C LEU A 204 -11.92 -32.90 5.52
N PHE A 205 -12.19 -32.29 4.36
CA PHE A 205 -12.02 -32.92 3.05
C PHE A 205 -10.57 -33.34 2.79
N GLU A 206 -9.60 -32.45 3.03
CA GLU A 206 -8.17 -32.75 2.89
C GLU A 206 -7.76 -33.93 3.78
N LYS A 207 -8.16 -33.91 5.05
CA LYS A 207 -7.86 -34.99 6.01
C LYS A 207 -8.44 -36.32 5.54
N GLU A 208 -9.65 -36.32 5.00
CA GLU A 208 -10.29 -37.52 4.47
C GLU A 208 -9.56 -38.04 3.22
N MET A 209 -9.27 -37.17 2.26
CA MET A 209 -8.59 -37.51 1.01
C MET A 209 -7.19 -38.05 1.25
N LYS A 210 -6.44 -37.42 2.15
CA LYS A 210 -5.11 -37.89 2.56
C LYS A 210 -5.19 -39.26 3.22
N ARG A 211 -6.16 -39.48 4.11
CA ARG A 211 -6.30 -40.76 4.85
C ARG A 211 -6.78 -41.91 3.97
N LYS A 212 -7.78 -41.68 3.12
CA LYS A 212 -8.43 -42.74 2.32
C LYS A 212 -7.73 -43.00 0.99
N HIS A 213 -7.12 -41.97 0.42
CA HIS A 213 -6.65 -42.00 -0.97
C HIS A 213 -5.18 -41.57 -1.12
N SER A 214 -4.49 -41.19 -0.05
CA SER A 214 -3.13 -40.63 -0.10
C SER A 214 -3.01 -39.42 -1.03
N ILE A 215 -4.11 -38.67 -1.19
CA ILE A 215 -4.19 -37.46 -2.00
C ILE A 215 -3.97 -36.25 -1.08
N GLU A 216 -3.05 -35.37 -1.45
CA GLU A 216 -2.82 -34.10 -0.75
C GLU A 216 -3.46 -32.95 -1.52
N LEU A 217 -4.12 -32.06 -0.78
CA LEU A 217 -4.73 -30.87 -1.35
C LEU A 217 -3.65 -29.82 -1.60
N LYS A 218 -3.47 -29.41 -2.85
CA LYS A 218 -2.41 -28.47 -3.23
C LYS A 218 -2.77 -26.99 -3.09
N ALA A 219 -4.05 -26.67 -3.22
CA ALA A 219 -4.54 -25.30 -3.13
C ALA A 219 -6.01 -25.28 -2.70
N ILE A 220 -6.38 -24.25 -1.95
CA ILE A 220 -7.74 -23.85 -1.62
C ILE A 220 -7.81 -22.36 -1.89
N GLY A 221 -8.82 -21.91 -2.60
CA GLY A 221 -9.05 -20.48 -2.75
C GLY A 221 -10.35 -20.18 -3.48
N TRP A 222 -10.64 -18.89 -3.55
CA TRP A 222 -11.80 -18.32 -4.21
C TRP A 222 -11.35 -17.13 -5.05
N ILE A 223 -11.99 -16.92 -6.19
CA ILE A 223 -11.63 -15.83 -7.10
C ILE A 223 -12.31 -14.54 -6.64
N LEU A 224 -11.59 -13.41 -6.62
CA LEU A 224 -12.19 -12.10 -6.35
C LEU A 224 -13.34 -11.86 -7.34
N PRO A 225 -14.52 -11.39 -6.87
CA PRO A 225 -15.61 -11.08 -7.78
C PRO A 225 -15.21 -9.91 -8.69
N GLY A 226 -15.07 -10.22 -9.98
CA GLY A 226 -14.97 -9.24 -11.05
C GLY A 226 -16.27 -9.22 -11.84
N LYS A 227 -17.23 -8.40 -11.41
CA LYS A 227 -18.50 -8.04 -12.09
C LYS A 227 -19.66 -9.04 -12.14
N GLU A 228 -19.52 -10.28 -11.70
CA GLU A 228 -20.66 -11.21 -11.61
C GLU A 228 -20.83 -11.72 -10.18
N ASP A 229 -22.10 -11.96 -9.80
CA ASP A 229 -22.55 -12.29 -8.45
C ASP A 229 -21.70 -13.38 -7.78
N PHE A 230 -21.65 -13.33 -6.45
CA PHE A 230 -21.01 -14.31 -5.56
C PHE A 230 -21.47 -15.74 -5.86
N ASP A 231 -20.85 -16.38 -6.85
CA ASP A 231 -20.84 -17.83 -6.99
C ASP A 231 -19.47 -18.31 -6.51
N VAL A 232 -19.46 -19.34 -5.67
CA VAL A 232 -18.25 -20.12 -5.38
C VAL A 232 -17.81 -20.72 -6.72
N GLY A 233 -17.03 -19.94 -7.49
CA GLY A 233 -16.89 -20.12 -8.93
C GLY A 233 -16.23 -21.43 -9.32
N GLU A 234 -15.40 -22.00 -8.45
CA GLU A 234 -14.87 -23.36 -8.63
C GLU A 234 -14.07 -23.82 -7.40
N ILE A 235 -14.23 -25.08 -6.99
CA ILE A 235 -13.29 -25.76 -6.10
C ILE A 235 -12.43 -26.68 -6.98
N ARG A 236 -11.17 -26.32 -7.25
CA ARG A 236 -10.25 -27.19 -8.00
C ARG A 236 -9.27 -27.87 -7.06
N GLY A 237 -9.39 -29.20 -6.94
CA GLY A 237 -8.36 -30.04 -6.34
C GLY A 237 -7.35 -30.46 -7.40
N ARG A 238 -6.07 -30.13 -7.22
CA ARG A 238 -4.99 -30.66 -8.06
C ARG A 238 -4.42 -31.94 -7.42
N LEU A 239 -4.78 -33.10 -7.99
CA LEU A 239 -4.15 -34.39 -7.68
C LEU A 239 -2.64 -34.35 -8.01
#